data_AF-A0A330MNR8-F1
#
_entry.id   AF-A0A330MNR8-F1
#
_cell.length_a   1.000
_cell.length_b   1.000
_cell.length_c   1.000
_cell.angle_alpha   90.00
_cell.angle_beta   90.00
_cell.angle_gamma   90.00
#
_symmetry.space_group_name_H-M   'P 1'
#
loop_
_entity.id
_entity.type
_entity.pdbx_description
1 polymer ?
#
loop_
_entity_poly.entity_id
_entity_poly.type
_entity_poly.pdbx_seq_one_letter_code
_entity_poly.pdbx_strand_id
1 'polypeptide(L)' 'MNNEVLGTFLGIIFIVLGLAILVRYKKLSSHKYFQLLFIIIAIMLLGFGVYMGWRSITLYG' A
#
# COMPACT_ATOMS: atom_id res chain seq x y z
N MET A 1 19.92 -7.68 10.01
CA MET A 1 18.46 -7.84 10.04
C MET A 1 18.07 -8.59 8.77
N ASN A 2 17.30 -9.68 8.86
CA ASN A 2 17.06 -10.53 7.69
C ASN A 2 16.23 -9.76 6.64
N ASN A 3 16.68 -9.73 5.38
CA ASN A 3 16.05 -8.90 4.33
C ASN A 3 14.57 -9.26 4.08
N GLU A 4 14.20 -10.48 4.43
CA GLU A 4 12.86 -11.07 4.39
C GLU A 4 11.89 -10.36 5.33
N VAL A 5 12.32 -10.17 6.58
CA VAL A 5 11.54 -9.49 7.62
C VAL A 5 11.29 -8.05 7.21
N LEU A 6 12.29 -7.42 6.58
CA LEU A 6 12.22 -6.04 6.10
C LEU A 6 11.23 -5.89 4.94
N GLY A 7 11.24 -6.82 3.97
CA GLY A 7 10.30 -6.86 2.85
C GLY A 7 8.85 -7.06 3.30
N THR A 8 8.64 -7.97 4.24
CA THR A 8 7.31 -8.23 4.82
C THR A 8 6.80 -7.03 5.62
N PHE A 9 7.63 -6.42 6.48
CA PHE A 9 7.27 -5.23 7.24
C PHE A 9 6.91 -4.05 6.34
N LEU A 10 7.73 -3.79 5.31
CA LEU A 10 7.44 -2.74 4.33
C LEU A 10 6.11 -3.01 3.62
N GLY A 11 5.86 -4.24 3.18
CA GLY A 11 4.59 -4.61 2.55
C GLY A 11 3.38 -4.30 3.41
N ILE A 12 3.43 -4.64 4.70
CA ILE A 12 2.36 -4.35 5.67
C ILE A 12 2.15 -2.84 5.82
N ILE A 13 3.22 -2.06 5.96
CA ILE A 13 3.13 -0.58 6.09
C ILE A 13 2.43 0.02 4.87
N PHE A 14 2.80 -0.41 3.66
CA PHE A 14 2.22 0.09 2.42
C PHE A 14 0.74 -0.29 2.27
N ILE A 15 0.35 -1.51 2.69
CA ILE A 15 -1.07 -1.91 2.72
C ILE A 15 -1.87 -1.06 3.68
N VAL A 16 -1.37 -0.84 4.90
CA VAL A 16 -2.03 -0.02 5.92
C VAL A 16 -2.19 1.43 5.43
N LEU A 17 -1.15 2.00 4.82
CA LEU A 17 -1.22 3.34 4.23
C LEU A 17 -2.23 3.43 3.08
N GLY A 18 -2.22 2.46 2.16
CA GLY A 18 -3.19 2.39 1.05
C GLY A 18 -4.63 2.32 1.56
N LEU A 19 -4.91 1.46 2.54
CA LEU A 19 -6.22 1.36 3.19
C LEU A 19 -6.61 2.66 3.91
N ALA A 20 -5.68 3.28 4.65
CA ALA A 20 -5.96 4.53 5.35
C ALA A 20 -6.37 5.66 4.39
N ILE A 21 -5.71 5.75 3.24
CA ILE A 21 -6.07 6.69 2.18
C ILE A 21 -7.46 6.36 1.60
N LEU A 22 -7.72 5.08 1.31
CA LEU A 22 -9.04 4.61 0.83
C LEU A 22 -10.18 4.86 1.81
N VAL A 23 -9.93 4.81 3.12
CA VAL A 23 -10.95 5.09 4.13
C VAL A 23 -11.23 6.59 4.23
N ARG A 24 -10.22 7.44 4.03
CA ARG A 24 -10.33 8.90 4.25
C ARG A 24 -10.32 9.75 2.98
N TYR A 25 -10.31 9.17 1.78
CA TYR A 25 -10.16 9.91 0.51
C TYR A 25 -11.17 11.05 0.32
N LYS A 26 -12.43 10.85 0.75
CA LYS A 26 -13.47 11.90 0.70
C LYS A 26 -13.21 13.07 1.65
N LYS A 27 -12.50 12.83 2.75
CA LYS A 27 -12.13 13.83 3.75
C LYS A 27 -10.80 14.53 3.40
N LEU A 28 -9.92 13.87 2.64
CA LEU A 28 -8.64 14.45 2.19
C LEU A 28 -8.82 15.53 1.12
N SER A 29 -9.84 15.43 0.28
CA SER A 29 -10.10 16.45 -0.74
C SER A 29 -11.57 16.54 -1.12
N SER A 30 -12.05 17.76 -1.33
CA SER A 30 -13.40 18.06 -1.83
C SER A 30 -13.51 17.94 -3.36
N HIS A 31 -12.39 18.05 -4.07
CA HIS A 31 -12.36 18.03 -5.53
C HIS A 31 -12.38 16.59 -6.07
N LYS A 32 -13.34 16.29 -6.96
CA LYS A 32 -13.53 14.97 -7.59
C LYS A 32 -12.26 14.42 -8.25
N TYR A 33 -11.49 15.29 -8.92
CA TYR A 33 -10.22 14.90 -9.56
C TYR A 33 -9.19 14.39 -8.55
N PHE A 34 -9.04 15.09 -7.43
CA PHE A 34 -8.09 14.70 -6.38
C PHE A 34 -8.56 13.44 -5.64
N GLN A 35 -9.87 13.27 -5.43
CA GLN A 35 -10.42 12.03 -4.88
C GLN A 35 -10.09 10.82 -5.75
N LEU A 36 -10.24 10.93 -7.07
CA LEU A 36 -9.85 9.88 -8.02
C LEU A 36 -8.35 9.59 -7.92
N LEU A 37 -7.53 10.63 -7.86
CA LEU A 37 -6.08 10.52 -7.76
C LEU A 37 -5.66 9.79 -6.47
N PHE A 38 -6.30 10.08 -5.33
CA PHE A 38 -6.08 9.36 -4.07
C PHE A 38 -6.48 7.89 -4.14
N ILE A 39 -7.58 7.56 -4.83
CA ILE A 39 -7.99 6.17 -5.04
C ILE A 39 -6.93 5.42 -5.87
N ILE A 40 -6.45 6.04 -6.96
CA ILE A 40 -5.42 5.44 -7.82
C ILE A 40 -4.14 5.18 -7.01
N ILE A 41 -3.68 6.16 -6.24
CA ILE A 41 -2.50 6.02 -5.37
C ILE A 41 -2.72 4.90 -4.34
N ALA A 42 -3.90 4.83 -3.71
CA ALA A 42 -4.21 3.80 -2.74
C ALA A 42 -4.16 2.40 -3.35
N ILE A 43 -4.69 2.21 -4.56
CA ILE A 43 -4.62 0.94 -5.30
C ILE A 43 -3.17 0.59 -5.63
N MET A 44 -2.36 1.55 -6.06
CA MET A 44 -0.93 1.32 -6.31
C MET A 44 -0.18 0.91 -5.03
N LEU A 45 -0.46 1.54 -3.90
CA LEU A 45 0.15 1.22 -2.60
C LEU A 45 -0.25 -0.19 -2.13
N LEU A 46 -1.51 -0.58 -2.31
CA LEU A 46 -1.99 -1.92 -2.01
C LEU A 46 -1.31 -2.97 -2.89
N GLY A 47 -1.26 -2.73 -4.20
CA GLY A 47 -0.58 -3.62 -5.15
C GLY A 47 0.91 -3.76 -4.84
N PHE A 48 1.57 -2.65 -4.50
CA PHE A 48 2.98 -2.65 -4.09
C PHE A 48 3.20 -3.44 -2.80
N GLY A 49 2.34 -3.27 -1.80
CA GLY A 49 2.44 -3.99 -0.55
C GLY A 49 2.22 -5.51 -0.71
N VAL A 50 1.27 -5.91 -1.54
CA VAL A 50 1.05 -7.32 -1.91
C VAL A 50 2.24 -7.89 -2.67
N TYR A 51 2.79 -7.15 -3.63
CA TYR A 51 3.98 -7.58 -4.37
C TYR A 51 5.19 -7.80 -3.46
N MET A 52 5.43 -6.88 -2.52
CA MET A 52 6.51 -6.99 -1.55
C MET A 52 6.32 -8.22 -0.63
N GLY A 53 5.10 -8.46 -0.13
CA GLY A 53 4.78 -9.66 0.65
C GLY A 53 4.98 -10.95 -0.15
N TRP A 54 4.44 -11.01 -1.37
CA TRP A 54 4.59 -12.16 -2.26
C TRP A 54 6.05 -12.46 -2.58
N ARG A 55 6.81 -11.43 -2.96
CA ARG A 55 8.25 -11.53 -3.25
C ARG A 55 9.04 -12.00 -2.04
N SER A 56 8.69 -11.53 -0.84
CA SER A 56 9.32 -11.97 0.40
C SER A 56 9.09 -13.46 0.66
N ILE A 57 7.88 -13.96 0.42
CA ILE A 57 7.53 -15.37 0.63
C ILE A 57 8.19 -16.27 -0.41
N THR A 58 8.20 -15.86 -1.69
CA THR A 58 8.68 -16.71 -2.79
C THR A 58 10.19 -16.75 -2.98
N LEU A 59 10.92 -15.70 -2.58
CA LEU A 59 12.39 -15.68 -2.70
C LEU A 59 13.10 -16.17 -1.43
N TYR A 60 12.42 -16.22 -0.30
CA TYR A 60 13.06 -16.44 1.00
C TYR A 60 12.30 -17.36 1.97
N GLY A 61 11.09 -17.82 1.63
CA GLY A 61 10.35 -18.86 2.36
C GLY A 61 10.58 -20.23 1.74
#